data_AF-A0A7Z9MTW6-F1
#
_entry.id   AF-A0A7Z9MTW6-F1
#
_cell.length_a   1.000
_cell.length_b   1.000
_cell.length_c   1.000
_cell.angle_alpha   90.00
_cell.angle_beta   90.00
_cell.angle_gamma   90.00
#
_symmetry.space_group_name_H-M   'P 1'
#
loop_
_entity.id
_entity.type
_entity.pdbx_description
1 polymer ?
#
loop_
_entity_poly.entity_id
_entity_poly.type
_entity_poly.pdbx_seq_one_letter_code
_entity_poly.pdbx_strand_id
1 'polypeptide(L)' 'YREIERNGPAHEPVFTVVVEVMGHEQYSGCGLSKRAAEQQAAENMLKTVTCAKN' A
#
# COMPACT_ATOMS: atom_id res chain seq x y z
N TYR A 1 -1.21 0.40 -8.68
CA TYR A 1 -1.93 0.25 -7.40
C TYR A 1 -3.19 -0.56 -7.62
N ARG A 2 -3.55 -1.44 -6.69
CA ARG A 2 -4.77 -2.24 -6.73
C ARG A 2 -5.33 -2.40 -5.32
N GLU A 3 -6.59 -1.99 -5.11
CA GLU A 3 -7.34 -2.32 -3.88
C GLU A 3 -7.58 -3.84 -3.88
N ILE A 4 -7.17 -4.50 -2.81
CA ILE A 4 -7.31 -5.95 -2.65
C ILE A 4 -8.33 -6.31 -1.57
N GLU A 5 -8.63 -5.38 -0.67
CA GLU A 5 -9.55 -5.60 0.42
C GLU A 5 -10.18 -4.27 0.88
N ARG A 6 -11.43 -4.36 1.33
CA ARG A 6 -12.11 -3.30 2.05
C ARG A 6 -13.01 -3.90 3.11
N ASN A 7 -12.69 -3.60 4.37
CA ASN A 7 -13.40 -4.11 5.54
C ASN A 7 -13.83 -2.95 6.45
N GLY A 8 -14.55 -3.28 7.53
CA GLY A 8 -14.99 -2.31 8.53
C GLY A 8 -16.39 -1.73 8.29
N PRO A 9 -16.95 -1.01 9.26
CA PRO A 9 -18.28 -0.42 9.14
C PRO A 9 -18.28 0.71 8.10
N ALA A 10 -19.47 1.05 7.60
CA ALA A 10 -19.61 2.05 6.52
C ALA A 10 -19.02 3.44 6.86
N HIS A 11 -18.92 3.78 8.14
CA HIS A 11 -18.36 5.05 8.62
C HIS A 11 -16.87 4.97 8.97
N GLU A 12 -16.28 3.78 9.04
CA GLU A 12 -14.87 3.55 9.34
C GLU A 12 -14.30 2.42 8.47
N PRO A 13 -14.31 2.60 7.13
CA PRO A 13 -13.78 1.59 6.23
C PRO A 13 -12.25 1.53 6.35
N VAL A 14 -11.70 0.33 6.34
CA VAL A 14 -10.27 0.04 6.18
C VAL A 14 -10.04 -0.48 4.77
N PHE A 15 -9.17 0.19 4.03
CA PHE A 15 -8.77 -0.20 2.68
C PHE A 15 -7.41 -0.86 2.72
N THR A 16 -7.22 -1.93 1.97
CA THR A 16 -5.91 -2.53 1.72
C THR A 16 -5.57 -2.39 0.24
N VAL A 17 -4.41 -1.82 -0.06
CA VAL A 17 -3.93 -1.57 -1.43
C VAL A 17 -2.56 -2.22 -1.61
N VAL A 18 -2.33 -2.79 -2.80
CA VAL A 18 -1.04 -3.30 -3.25
C VAL A 18 -0.45 -2.39 -4.33
N VAL A 19 0.84 -2.12 -4.24
CA VAL A 19 1.67 -1.53 -5.29
C VAL A 19 2.59 -2.60 -5.87
N GLU A 20 2.72 -2.58 -7.19
CA GLU A 20 3.59 -3.47 -7.95
C GLU A 20 4.39 -2.60 -8.93
N VAL A 21 5.70 -2.79 -8.93
CA VAL A 21 6.62 -2.13 -9.85
C VAL A 21 7.54 -3.19 -10.42
N MET A 22 7.69 -3.19 -11.75
CA MET A 22 8.51 -4.18 -12.45
C MET A 22 9.92 -4.26 -11.86
N GLY A 23 10.37 -5.48 -11.56
CA GLY A 23 11.69 -5.72 -10.95
C GLY A 23 11.72 -5.55 -9.42
N HIS A 24 10.58 -5.32 -8.78
CA HIS A 24 10.45 -5.28 -7.32
C HIS A 24 9.33 -6.21 -6.84
N GLU A 25 9.44 -6.64 -5.59
CA GLU A 25 8.35 -7.34 -4.91
C GLU A 25 7.10 -6.46 -4.79
N GLN A 26 5.95 -7.09 -4.58
CA GLN A 26 4.71 -6.38 -4.30
C GLN A 26 4.72 -5.87 -2.86
N TYR A 27 4.27 -4.62 -2.66
CA TYR A 27 4.14 -4.04 -1.34
C TYR A 27 2.69 -3.67 -1.06
N SER A 28 2.24 -3.89 0.17
CA SER A 28 0.89 -3.56 0.61
C SER A 28 0.89 -2.41 1.61
N GLY A 29 -0.25 -1.73 1.69
CA GLY A 29 -0.52 -0.67 2.64
C GLY A 29 -2.00 -0.61 2.97
N CYS A 30 -2.32 -0.13 4.16
CA CYS A 30 -3.69 0.01 4.64
C CYS A 30 -3.99 1.43 5.13
N GLY A 31 -5.26 1.82 5.13
CA GLY A 31 -5.68 3.13 5.64
C GLY A 31 -7.18 3.33 5.61
N LEU A 32 -7.65 4.39 6.29
CA LEU A 32 -9.07 4.76 6.37
C LEU A 32 -9.62 5.38 5.07
N SER A 33 -8.76 5.52 4.06
CA SER A 33 -9.13 5.91 2.70
C SER A 33 -8.22 5.18 1.72
N LYS A 34 -8.68 5.01 0.46
CA LYS A 34 -7.87 4.43 -0.61
C LYS A 34 -6.52 5.13 -0.77
N ARG A 35 -6.53 6.48 -0.75
CA ARG A 35 -5.33 7.30 -0.87
C ARG A 35 -4.34 7.06 0.27
N ALA A 36 -4.84 6.93 1.51
CA ALA A 36 -3.97 6.62 2.65
C ALA A 36 -3.33 5.23 2.50
N ALA A 37 -4.12 4.23 2.07
CA ALA A 37 -3.60 2.89 1.80
C ALA A 37 -2.56 2.85 0.67
N GLU A 38 -2.80 3.61 -0.42
CA GLU A 38 -1.84 3.79 -1.53
C GLU A 38 -0.53 4.42 -1.07
N GLN A 39 -0.61 5.51 -0.29
CA GLN A 39 0.57 6.19 0.26
C GLN A 39 1.36 5.25 1.17
N GLN A 40 0.68 4.50 2.04
CA GLN A 40 1.36 3.55 2.91
C GLN A 40 2.06 2.43 2.12
N ALA A 41 1.42 1.92 1.07
CA ALA A 41 2.00 0.90 0.20
C ALA A 41 3.26 1.42 -0.53
N ALA A 42 3.20 2.67 -1.02
CA ALA A 42 4.33 3.33 -1.66
C ALA A 42 5.48 3.60 -0.68
N GLU A 43 5.20 4.05 0.55
CA GLU A 43 6.21 4.23 1.60
C GLU A 43 6.93 2.92 1.95
N ASN A 44 6.17 1.83 2.07
CA ASN A 44 6.73 0.50 2.33
C ASN A 44 7.67 0.07 1.21
N MET A 45 7.27 0.26 -0.05
CA MET A 45 8.14 0.03 -1.20
C MET A 45 9.40 0.91 -1.14
N LEU A 46 9.26 2.21 -0.90
CA LEU A 46 10.39 3.14 -0.88
C LEU A 46 11.41 2.78 0.19
N LYS A 47 10.98 2.38 1.39
CA LYS A 47 11.89 1.95 2.47
C LYS A 47 12.80 0.80 2.00
N THR A 48 12.24 -0.17 1.27
CA THR A 48 13.01 -1.32 0.79
C THR A 48 13.87 -0.98 -0.43
N VAL A 49 13.30 -0.28 -1.41
CA VAL A 49 13.99 0.06 -2.67
C VAL A 49 15.11 1.09 -2.47
N THR A 50 14.97 1.99 -1.50
CA THR A 50 16.03 2.97 -1.18
C THR A 50 17.11 2.39 -0.28
N CYS A 51 16.78 1.46 0.63
CA CYS A 51 17.78 0.82 1.48
C CYS A 51 18.67 -0.18 0.70
N ALA A 52 18.17 -0.81 -0.35
CA ALA A 52 18.94 -1.76 -1.17
C ALA A 52 19.89 -1.10 -2.20
N LYS A 53 20.05 0.23 -2.18
CA LYS A 53 20.78 1.01 -3.20
C LYS A 53 22.20 1.45 -2.84
N ASN A 54 22.82 0.86 -1.81
CA ASN A 54 24.19 1.21 -1.39
C ASN A 54 25.16 0.04 -1.42
#